data_AF-A0A7Y1TVT7-F1
#
_entry.id   AF-A0A7Y1TVT7-F1
#
_cell.length_a   1.000
_cell.length_b   1.000
_cell.length_c   1.000
_cell.angle_alpha   90.00
_cell.angle_beta   90.00
_cell.angle_gamma   90.00
#
_symmetry.space_group_name_H-M   'P 1'
#
loop_
_entity.id
_entity.type
_entity.pdbx_description
1 polymer ?
#
loop_
_entity_poly.entity_id
_entity_poly.type
_entity_poly.pdbx_seq_one_letter_code
_entity_poly.pdbx_strand_id
1 'polypeptide(L)'
;PGMIRFGYSGVPTDGTNDAEFLDGLVAQGHGAYELAFVKDFPWNEKRCAAFGEAAAERGVALSIHAPYFAILTVEDEDKRKQCLAALEHTMKLGRALGAHTVVAHTGHVGERTADQLHELVAEGLNRLEPKISALGVALGLETSGTDRAFGSLGDIALIANRFSFVRPVIDWAHVHAKSGGALVDKEAFRAVIDFLRSQFPGWAIDPLHTQFTDNEFGAHGEIRHIPYGTGSIKAGPLAEAATEAGLRMIVISEAKETESHAGILADLRSGEETARPEASGEGRPIDSGVVEFPEQVLVDDASMVVGFDRPLKVSNTDKKMFPDDGITKGDLISYYRSIAPLLLPHLAGRALSMSRLPEGISGHMFYEKQTPKHAPEWIVRAPIHSQHRGEPIEFVTAPHVESLMWLANMACIEMHPWLSRVERPDKPDFAIFDLDPMEGVTWDQVVYVARLINVALERLGLAAYIKTTGSTGLHIYVPLDAVHTYKRVRAFVERIGHMITAADPDTVTMEWDIPKRGSRVFIDSNQNVGGKTIASVYSVRPRPGAPVSVPITWDELESVTNDSFTMATVWDRVRQFGDLFAPVLRGGQVLDGAERGLGLDPAE
;
A
#
# COMPACT_ATOMS: atom_id res chain seq x y z
N PRO A 1 -10.21 -20.36 7.77
CA PRO A 1 -10.00 -19.39 8.86
C PRO A 1 -9.03 -19.97 9.89
N GLY A 2 -7.80 -19.50 9.78
CA GLY A 2 -6.61 -19.79 10.58
C GLY A 2 -5.61 -18.69 10.25
N MET A 3 -4.61 -18.46 11.09
CA MET A 3 -3.65 -17.41 10.82
C MET A 3 -2.74 -17.80 9.65
N ILE A 4 -2.60 -19.10 9.40
CA ILE A 4 -1.86 -19.65 8.26
C ILE A 4 -2.81 -20.33 7.27
N ARG A 5 -2.73 -19.94 5.99
CA ARG A 5 -3.34 -20.65 4.86
C ARG A 5 -2.28 -21.52 4.20
N PHE A 6 -2.53 -22.81 4.13
CA PHE A 6 -1.60 -23.77 3.53
C PHE A 6 -2.07 -24.26 2.16
N GLY A 7 -1.12 -24.51 1.28
CA GLY A 7 -1.33 -25.02 -0.07
C GLY A 7 -0.08 -25.72 -0.61
N TYR A 8 -0.13 -26.10 -1.88
CA TYR A 8 1.03 -26.59 -2.62
C TYR A 8 1.01 -26.03 -4.05
N SER A 9 2.11 -26.20 -4.78
CA SER A 9 2.26 -25.69 -6.14
C SER A 9 2.03 -26.76 -7.21
N GLY A 10 1.52 -26.35 -8.38
CA GLY A 10 1.35 -27.24 -9.52
C GLY A 10 0.52 -26.63 -10.64
N VAL A 11 0.23 -27.44 -11.66
CA VAL A 11 -0.75 -27.08 -12.70
C VAL A 11 -1.75 -28.24 -12.80
N PRO A 12 -3.06 -28.00 -12.60
CA PRO A 12 -4.08 -29.02 -12.77
C PRO A 12 -3.97 -29.67 -14.15
N THR A 13 -4.04 -31.00 -14.20
CA THR A 13 -3.91 -31.75 -15.46
C THR A 13 -5.00 -31.35 -16.45
N ASP A 14 -4.66 -31.23 -17.73
CA ASP A 14 -5.65 -30.87 -18.75
C ASP A 14 -6.83 -31.86 -18.78
N GLY A 15 -8.03 -31.31 -18.82
CA GLY A 15 -9.29 -32.08 -18.75
C GLY A 15 -9.82 -32.32 -17.34
N THR A 16 -9.08 -31.96 -16.29
CA THR A 16 -9.60 -31.95 -14.91
C THR A 16 -10.71 -30.90 -14.79
N ASN A 17 -11.79 -31.25 -14.10
CA ASN A 17 -12.81 -30.28 -13.73
C ASN A 17 -12.29 -29.38 -12.60
N ASP A 18 -12.18 -28.08 -12.88
CA ASP A 18 -11.60 -27.09 -11.94
C ASP A 18 -12.36 -27.04 -10.60
N ALA A 19 -13.69 -27.16 -10.61
CA ALA A 19 -14.50 -27.15 -9.40
C ALA A 19 -14.25 -28.40 -8.53
N GLU A 20 -14.23 -29.58 -9.15
CA GLU A 20 -13.93 -30.84 -8.44
C GLU A 20 -12.51 -30.85 -7.86
N PHE A 21 -11.55 -30.29 -8.60
CA PHE A 21 -10.17 -30.13 -8.13
C PHE A 21 -10.11 -29.24 -6.88
N LEU A 22 -10.73 -28.06 -6.94
CA LEU A 22 -10.77 -27.11 -5.82
C LEU A 22 -11.54 -27.65 -4.61
N ASP A 23 -12.64 -28.37 -4.82
CA ASP A 23 -13.38 -29.06 -3.75
C ASP A 23 -12.49 -30.12 -3.08
N GLY A 24 -11.70 -30.86 -3.86
CA GLY A 24 -10.71 -31.81 -3.35
C GLY A 24 -9.61 -31.15 -2.50
N LEU A 25 -9.12 -29.97 -2.92
CA LEU A 25 -8.14 -29.19 -2.15
C LEU A 25 -8.71 -28.76 -0.79
N VAL A 26 -9.92 -28.19 -0.79
CA VAL A 26 -10.58 -27.72 0.45
C VAL A 26 -10.89 -28.89 1.38
N ALA A 27 -11.33 -30.03 0.84
CA ALA A 27 -11.58 -31.24 1.64
C ALA A 27 -10.32 -31.78 2.32
N GLN A 28 -9.14 -31.58 1.71
CA GLN A 28 -7.84 -31.91 2.30
C GLN A 28 -7.32 -30.83 3.27
N GLY A 29 -8.06 -29.72 3.40
CA GLY A 29 -7.73 -28.62 4.31
C GLY A 29 -6.74 -27.61 3.73
N HIS A 30 -6.56 -27.60 2.41
CA HIS A 30 -5.78 -26.57 1.72
C HIS A 30 -6.63 -25.32 1.48
N GLY A 31 -6.13 -24.18 1.91
CA GLY A 31 -6.75 -22.86 1.73
C GLY A 31 -5.98 -21.97 0.73
N ALA A 32 -4.95 -22.50 0.10
CA ALA A 32 -4.15 -21.81 -0.91
C ALA A 32 -3.69 -22.79 -2.02
N TYR A 33 -3.35 -22.25 -3.19
CA TYR A 33 -2.78 -23.00 -4.31
C TYR A 33 -1.94 -22.10 -5.22
N GLU A 34 -0.75 -22.55 -5.61
CA GLU A 34 0.15 -21.79 -6.50
C GLU A 34 0.23 -22.44 -7.89
N LEU A 35 -0.14 -21.69 -8.94
CA LEU A 35 0.03 -22.15 -10.30
C LEU A 35 1.50 -22.06 -10.73
N ALA A 36 2.12 -23.20 -10.95
CA ALA A 36 3.55 -23.28 -11.26
C ALA A 36 3.83 -23.18 -12.78
N PHE A 37 3.96 -21.95 -13.30
CA PHE A 37 4.28 -21.68 -14.72
C PHE A 37 5.79 -21.72 -15.00
N VAL A 38 6.52 -22.58 -14.29
CA VAL A 38 7.98 -22.61 -14.26
C VAL A 38 8.66 -22.86 -15.61
N LYS A 39 7.94 -23.46 -16.58
CA LYS A 39 8.47 -23.76 -17.94
C LYS A 39 7.87 -22.89 -19.05
N ASP A 40 6.56 -22.65 -19.01
CA ASP A 40 5.78 -21.97 -20.06
C ASP A 40 4.43 -21.48 -19.49
N PHE A 41 3.58 -20.88 -20.32
CA PHE A 41 2.24 -20.38 -20.01
C PHE A 41 1.15 -21.34 -20.53
N PRO A 42 0.81 -22.41 -19.79
CA PRO A 42 -0.16 -23.39 -20.27
C PRO A 42 -1.59 -22.81 -20.37
N TRP A 43 -1.87 -21.71 -19.68
CA TRP A 43 -3.21 -21.14 -19.55
C TRP A 43 -3.28 -19.73 -20.14
N ASN A 44 -4.45 -19.40 -20.70
CA ASN A 44 -4.79 -18.05 -21.13
C ASN A 44 -5.63 -17.32 -20.07
N GLU A 45 -5.82 -16.02 -20.25
CA GLU A 45 -6.58 -15.17 -19.31
C GLU A 45 -8.01 -15.69 -19.04
N LYS A 46 -8.69 -16.24 -20.06
CA LYS A 46 -10.06 -16.77 -19.89
C LYS A 46 -10.10 -17.98 -18.95
N ARG A 47 -9.16 -18.91 -19.09
CA ARG A 47 -9.05 -20.07 -18.18
C ARG A 47 -8.67 -19.61 -16.77
N CYS A 48 -7.72 -18.67 -16.65
CA CYS A 48 -7.37 -18.08 -15.36
C CYS A 48 -8.59 -17.45 -14.67
N ALA A 49 -9.38 -16.63 -15.38
CA ALA A 49 -10.57 -15.99 -14.82
C ALA A 49 -11.61 -16.99 -14.30
N ALA A 50 -11.92 -18.03 -15.08
CA ALA A 50 -12.87 -19.05 -14.66
C ALA A 50 -12.38 -19.85 -13.43
N PHE A 51 -11.10 -20.20 -13.39
CA PHE A 51 -10.51 -20.89 -12.24
C PHE A 51 -10.48 -19.99 -11.00
N GLY A 52 -10.14 -18.71 -11.19
CA GLY A 52 -10.11 -17.70 -10.13
C GLY A 52 -11.46 -17.49 -9.47
N GLU A 53 -12.53 -17.38 -10.27
CA GLU A 53 -13.90 -17.27 -9.77
C GLU A 53 -14.29 -18.50 -8.92
N ALA A 54 -14.04 -19.71 -9.43
CA ALA A 54 -14.33 -20.95 -8.72
C ALA A 54 -13.54 -21.08 -7.41
N ALA A 55 -12.29 -20.61 -7.37
CA ALA A 55 -11.45 -20.61 -6.17
C ALA A 55 -11.93 -19.59 -5.13
N ALA A 56 -12.33 -18.40 -5.58
CA ALA A 56 -12.86 -17.34 -4.72
C ALA A 56 -14.14 -17.78 -3.99
N GLU A 57 -15.06 -18.46 -4.68
CA GLU A 57 -16.28 -19.06 -4.09
C GLU A 57 -15.97 -20.04 -2.95
N ARG A 58 -14.79 -20.67 -2.99
CA ARG A 58 -14.31 -21.67 -2.03
C ARG A 58 -13.35 -21.11 -0.98
N GLY A 59 -13.02 -19.81 -1.07
CA GLY A 59 -12.07 -19.16 -0.18
C GLY A 59 -10.62 -19.63 -0.35
N VAL A 60 -10.24 -20.16 -1.51
CA VAL A 60 -8.88 -20.59 -1.82
C VAL A 60 -8.06 -19.39 -2.33
N ALA A 61 -6.96 -19.07 -1.65
CA ALA A 61 -6.05 -18.02 -2.10
C ALA A 61 -5.14 -18.52 -3.24
N LEU A 62 -5.03 -17.74 -4.32
CA LEU A 62 -4.22 -18.11 -5.48
C LEU A 62 -2.97 -17.25 -5.63
N SER A 63 -1.90 -17.87 -6.11
CA SER A 63 -0.68 -17.22 -6.60
C SER A 63 -0.22 -17.86 -7.92
N ILE A 64 0.71 -17.21 -8.62
CA ILE A 64 1.39 -17.80 -9.79
C ILE A 64 2.89 -17.78 -9.53
N HIS A 65 3.57 -18.89 -9.78
CA HIS A 65 5.02 -18.94 -9.87
C HIS A 65 5.44 -18.71 -11.33
N ALA A 66 6.15 -17.62 -11.60
CA ALA A 66 6.55 -17.22 -12.95
C ALA A 66 7.57 -18.19 -13.56
N PRO A 67 7.74 -18.22 -14.90
CA PRO A 67 8.75 -19.06 -15.53
C PRO A 67 10.17 -18.77 -15.01
N TYR A 68 11.01 -19.80 -14.87
CA TYR A 68 12.38 -19.66 -14.34
C TYR A 68 13.26 -18.67 -15.13
N PHE A 69 12.95 -18.45 -16.40
CA PHE A 69 13.70 -17.51 -17.24
C PHE A 69 13.26 -16.05 -17.03
N ALA A 70 12.12 -15.79 -16.39
CA ALA A 70 11.55 -14.47 -16.20
C ALA A 70 12.21 -13.72 -15.02
N ILE A 71 13.52 -13.51 -15.10
CA ILE A 71 14.35 -12.88 -14.05
C ILE A 71 14.72 -11.43 -14.37
N LEU A 72 15.15 -10.68 -13.35
CA LEU A 72 15.39 -9.23 -13.45
C LEU A 72 16.85 -8.84 -13.70
N THR A 73 17.80 -9.77 -13.54
CA THR A 73 19.24 -9.45 -13.62
C THR A 73 19.92 -9.79 -14.95
N VAL A 74 19.15 -9.89 -16.05
CA VAL A 74 19.66 -10.24 -17.39
C VAL A 74 20.41 -9.08 -18.06
N GLU A 75 21.62 -9.34 -18.57
CA GLU A 75 22.49 -8.34 -19.22
C GLU A 75 22.16 -8.10 -20.69
N ASP A 76 21.96 -9.18 -21.43
CA ASP A 76 21.65 -9.09 -22.86
C ASP A 76 20.30 -8.38 -23.03
N GLU A 77 20.30 -7.24 -23.71
CA GLU A 77 19.15 -6.34 -23.77
C GLU A 77 17.94 -7.00 -24.47
N ASP A 78 18.16 -7.87 -25.45
CA ASP A 78 17.07 -8.56 -26.14
C ASP A 78 16.47 -9.67 -25.27
N LYS A 79 17.29 -10.45 -24.56
CA LYS A 79 16.81 -11.38 -23.55
C LYS A 79 16.13 -10.66 -22.39
N ARG A 80 16.68 -9.53 -21.93
CA ARG A 80 16.09 -8.70 -20.88
C ARG A 80 14.68 -8.27 -21.27
N LYS A 81 14.47 -7.79 -22.51
CA LYS A 81 13.12 -7.49 -23.03
C LYS A 81 12.20 -8.70 -22.99
N GLN A 82 12.68 -9.89 -23.35
CA GLN A 82 11.89 -11.13 -23.28
C GLN A 82 11.51 -11.49 -21.84
N CYS A 83 12.45 -11.40 -20.89
CA CYS A 83 12.19 -11.65 -19.47
C CYS A 83 11.15 -10.67 -18.90
N LEU A 84 11.30 -9.38 -19.19
CA LEU A 84 10.33 -8.36 -18.77
C LEU A 84 8.97 -8.58 -19.43
N ALA A 85 8.91 -8.94 -20.71
CA ALA A 85 7.64 -9.26 -21.39
C ALA A 85 6.96 -10.50 -20.78
N ALA A 86 7.74 -11.51 -20.39
CA ALA A 86 7.22 -12.70 -19.71
C ALA A 86 6.67 -12.37 -18.31
N LEU A 87 7.37 -11.54 -17.53
CA LEU A 87 6.85 -11.03 -16.26
C LEU A 87 5.56 -10.23 -16.47
N GLU A 88 5.55 -9.29 -17.42
CA GLU A 88 4.36 -8.51 -17.77
C GLU A 88 3.17 -9.43 -18.13
N HIS A 89 3.40 -10.46 -18.94
CA HIS A 89 2.37 -11.42 -19.33
C HIS A 89 1.88 -12.24 -18.14
N THR A 90 2.78 -12.74 -17.30
CA THR A 90 2.44 -13.49 -16.08
C THR A 90 1.59 -12.66 -15.13
N MET A 91 1.91 -11.37 -14.96
CA MET A 91 1.14 -10.45 -14.13
C MET A 91 -0.28 -10.24 -14.67
N LYS A 92 -0.47 -10.16 -16.00
CA LYS A 92 -1.81 -10.11 -16.61
C LYS A 92 -2.60 -11.39 -16.36
N LEU A 93 -1.96 -12.56 -16.49
CA LEU A 93 -2.57 -13.84 -16.12
C LEU A 93 -2.93 -13.90 -14.63
N GLY A 94 -2.06 -13.38 -13.76
CA GLY A 94 -2.30 -13.25 -12.33
C GLY A 94 -3.50 -12.37 -12.03
N ARG A 95 -3.65 -11.25 -12.74
CA ARG A 95 -4.82 -10.38 -12.61
C ARG A 95 -6.09 -11.11 -13.02
N ALA A 96 -6.08 -11.78 -14.16
CA ALA A 96 -7.21 -12.59 -14.60
C ALA A 96 -7.55 -13.69 -13.60
N LEU A 97 -6.55 -14.35 -13.00
CA LEU A 97 -6.72 -15.40 -11.99
C LEU A 97 -7.29 -14.89 -10.66
N GLY A 98 -7.19 -13.59 -10.37
CA GLY A 98 -7.42 -13.09 -9.01
C GLY A 98 -6.28 -13.48 -8.05
N ALA A 99 -5.07 -13.68 -8.58
CA ALA A 99 -3.89 -13.96 -7.78
C ALA A 99 -3.55 -12.78 -6.87
N HIS A 100 -3.17 -13.06 -5.63
CA HIS A 100 -2.70 -12.01 -4.73
C HIS A 100 -1.24 -11.61 -5.01
N THR A 101 -0.43 -12.54 -5.52
CA THR A 101 0.97 -12.33 -5.90
C THR A 101 1.38 -13.19 -7.09
N VAL A 102 2.33 -12.69 -7.89
CA VAL A 102 3.12 -13.47 -8.84
C VAL A 102 4.53 -13.57 -8.29
N VAL A 103 4.97 -14.78 -7.96
CA VAL A 103 6.32 -15.08 -7.49
C VAL A 103 7.27 -15.08 -8.68
N ALA A 104 8.36 -14.34 -8.57
CA ALA A 104 9.41 -14.28 -9.56
C ALA A 104 10.78 -14.42 -8.90
N HIS A 105 11.66 -15.18 -9.55
CA HIS A 105 13.06 -15.20 -9.17
C HIS A 105 13.74 -13.89 -9.55
N THR A 106 14.58 -13.45 -8.65
CA THR A 106 15.40 -12.23 -8.73
C THR A 106 16.48 -12.35 -9.80
N GLY A 107 17.17 -13.50 -9.86
CA GLY A 107 18.19 -13.83 -10.87
C GLY A 107 19.60 -13.99 -10.30
N HIS A 108 20.60 -13.95 -11.18
CA HIS A 108 22.00 -14.23 -10.85
C HIS A 108 22.81 -12.97 -10.54
N VAL A 109 23.87 -13.10 -9.73
CA VAL A 109 24.79 -12.00 -9.37
C VAL A 109 25.76 -11.68 -10.51
N GLY A 110 26.36 -12.69 -11.14
CA GLY A 110 27.42 -12.50 -12.15
C GLY A 110 28.69 -11.89 -11.55
N GLU A 111 29.38 -11.03 -12.30
CA GLU A 111 30.58 -10.29 -11.86
C GLU A 111 30.26 -8.91 -11.27
N ARG A 112 28.97 -8.61 -11.05
CA ARG A 112 28.49 -7.29 -10.65
C ARG A 112 28.59 -7.05 -9.15
N THR A 113 28.73 -5.78 -8.77
CA THR A 113 28.57 -5.35 -7.37
C THR A 113 27.08 -5.37 -6.97
N ALA A 114 26.80 -5.33 -5.66
CA ALA A 114 25.42 -5.22 -5.16
C ALA A 114 24.70 -3.99 -5.73
N ASP A 115 25.35 -2.82 -5.74
CA ASP A 115 24.78 -1.58 -6.28
C ASP A 115 24.42 -1.70 -7.77
N GLN A 116 25.29 -2.33 -8.57
CA GLN A 116 25.03 -2.56 -10.00
C GLN A 116 23.83 -3.49 -10.21
N LEU A 117 23.63 -4.47 -9.34
CA LEU A 117 22.47 -5.36 -9.39
C LEU A 117 21.19 -4.63 -9.00
N HIS A 118 21.22 -3.83 -7.92
CA HIS A 118 20.06 -3.04 -7.50
C HIS A 118 19.61 -2.06 -8.58
N GLU A 119 20.54 -1.35 -9.23
CA GLU A 119 20.20 -0.44 -10.33
C GLU A 119 19.66 -1.17 -11.56
N LEU A 120 20.24 -2.32 -11.94
CA LEU A 120 19.73 -3.09 -13.07
C LEU A 120 18.30 -3.60 -12.83
N VAL A 121 18.02 -4.07 -11.60
CA VAL A 121 16.68 -4.51 -11.21
C VAL A 121 15.72 -3.32 -11.21
N ALA A 122 16.13 -2.18 -10.63
CA ALA A 122 15.32 -0.97 -10.59
C ALA A 122 14.99 -0.44 -11.99
N GLU A 123 15.95 -0.41 -12.92
CA GLU A 123 15.69 -0.07 -14.32
C GLU A 123 14.67 -1.01 -14.98
N GLY A 124 14.75 -2.32 -14.71
CA GLY A 124 13.80 -3.30 -15.24
C GLY A 124 12.39 -3.05 -14.71
N LEU A 125 12.27 -2.82 -13.40
CA LEU A 125 11.01 -2.51 -12.73
C LEU A 125 10.43 -1.17 -13.16
N ASN A 126 11.23 -0.13 -13.37
CA ASN A 126 10.78 1.15 -13.92
C ASN A 126 10.15 1.01 -15.31
N ARG A 127 10.62 0.06 -16.13
CA ARG A 127 10.03 -0.24 -17.45
C ARG A 127 8.72 -1.03 -17.34
N LEU A 128 8.56 -1.81 -16.28
CA LEU A 128 7.36 -2.61 -16.01
C LEU A 128 6.26 -1.81 -15.30
N GLU A 129 6.62 -0.94 -14.35
CA GLU A 129 5.71 -0.21 -13.46
C GLU A 129 4.53 0.43 -14.21
N PRO A 130 4.69 1.15 -15.34
CA PRO A 130 3.57 1.75 -16.06
C PRO A 130 2.57 0.73 -16.63
N LYS A 131 3.00 -0.53 -16.80
CA LYS A 131 2.21 -1.60 -17.42
C LYS A 131 1.55 -2.54 -16.41
N ILE A 132 2.13 -2.65 -15.21
CA ILE A 132 1.71 -3.65 -14.22
C ILE A 132 1.18 -3.04 -12.91
N SER A 133 1.54 -1.81 -12.56
CA SER A 133 1.13 -1.20 -11.28
C SER A 133 -0.39 -1.11 -11.13
N ALA A 134 -1.11 -0.85 -12.24
CA ALA A 134 -2.57 -0.79 -12.28
C ALA A 134 -3.25 -2.16 -12.40
N LEU A 135 -2.51 -3.27 -12.53
CA LEU A 135 -3.11 -4.60 -12.56
C LEU A 135 -3.62 -5.02 -11.18
N GLY A 136 -3.05 -4.48 -10.12
CA GLY A 136 -3.43 -4.87 -8.77
C GLY A 136 -3.10 -6.33 -8.49
N VAL A 137 -1.88 -6.73 -8.80
CA VAL A 137 -1.29 -7.99 -8.37
C VAL A 137 0.12 -7.64 -7.93
N ALA A 138 0.56 -8.19 -6.80
CA ALA A 138 1.93 -7.97 -6.34
C ALA A 138 2.93 -8.74 -7.19
N LEU A 139 4.11 -8.14 -7.40
CA LEU A 139 5.29 -8.88 -7.86
C LEU A 139 6.07 -9.35 -6.63
N GLY A 140 5.94 -10.63 -6.30
CA GLY A 140 6.66 -11.27 -5.21
C GLY A 140 8.09 -11.62 -5.64
N LEU A 141 9.09 -11.04 -4.99
CA LEU A 141 10.49 -11.43 -5.20
C LEU A 141 10.88 -12.50 -4.19
N GLU A 142 11.25 -13.66 -4.70
CA GLU A 142 11.62 -14.82 -3.89
C GLU A 142 13.03 -14.70 -3.35
N THR A 143 13.22 -15.06 -2.08
CA THR A 143 14.56 -15.19 -1.49
C THR A 143 15.38 -16.24 -2.21
N SER A 144 16.67 -15.99 -2.42
CA SER A 144 17.59 -16.95 -3.06
C SER A 144 18.20 -17.94 -2.06
N GLY A 145 18.25 -19.22 -2.43
CA GLY A 145 18.92 -20.29 -1.68
C GLY A 145 20.43 -20.38 -1.84
N THR A 146 21.07 -19.53 -2.65
CA THR A 146 22.52 -19.58 -2.92
C THR A 146 23.18 -18.21 -2.95
N ASP A 147 24.46 -18.15 -2.61
CA ASP A 147 25.27 -16.92 -2.67
C ASP A 147 25.59 -16.45 -4.09
N ARG A 148 25.27 -17.27 -5.10
CA ARG A 148 25.46 -16.93 -6.52
C ARG A 148 24.26 -16.20 -7.14
N ALA A 149 23.16 -16.10 -6.41
CA ALA A 149 21.95 -15.45 -6.87
C ALA A 149 21.62 -14.21 -6.02
N PHE A 150 21.09 -13.20 -6.71
CA PHE A 150 20.58 -11.98 -6.12
C PHE A 150 19.31 -12.31 -5.33
N GLY A 151 18.89 -11.51 -4.35
CA GLY A 151 17.65 -11.75 -3.60
C GLY A 151 17.85 -12.29 -2.20
N SER A 152 18.82 -11.73 -1.46
CA SER A 152 18.74 -11.80 0.00
C SER A 152 17.54 -11.01 0.52
N LEU A 153 17.14 -11.22 1.78
CA LEU A 153 16.08 -10.42 2.40
C LEU A 153 16.37 -8.91 2.37
N GLY A 154 17.64 -8.53 2.57
CA GLY A 154 18.07 -7.13 2.48
C GLY A 154 17.94 -6.57 1.07
N ASP A 155 18.31 -7.34 0.04
CA ASP A 155 18.14 -6.95 -1.36
C ASP A 155 16.67 -6.68 -1.70
N ILE A 156 15.79 -7.59 -1.28
CA ILE A 156 14.35 -7.49 -1.54
C ILE A 156 13.76 -6.27 -0.82
N ALA A 157 14.17 -6.01 0.43
CA ALA A 157 13.73 -4.84 1.19
C ALA A 157 14.12 -3.52 0.48
N LEU A 158 15.35 -3.43 -0.03
CA LEU A 158 15.81 -2.24 -0.76
C LEU A 158 15.01 -2.01 -2.04
N ILE A 159 14.67 -3.06 -2.78
CA ILE A 159 13.84 -2.96 -3.99
C ILE A 159 12.38 -2.62 -3.64
N ALA A 160 11.78 -3.27 -2.66
CA ALA A 160 10.39 -3.02 -2.26
C ALA A 160 10.18 -1.60 -1.73
N ASN A 161 11.19 -1.00 -1.10
CA ASN A 161 11.16 0.40 -0.69
C ASN A 161 11.11 1.39 -1.88
N ARG A 162 11.57 0.97 -3.06
CA ARG A 162 11.52 1.78 -4.31
C ARG A 162 10.24 1.53 -5.11
N PHE A 163 9.66 0.34 -5.01
CA PHE A 163 8.55 -0.10 -5.86
C PHE A 163 7.40 -0.65 -5.03
N SER A 164 6.33 0.14 -4.89
CA SER A 164 5.19 -0.15 -4.02
C SER A 164 4.37 -1.38 -4.42
N PHE A 165 4.56 -1.94 -5.63
CA PHE A 165 3.93 -3.19 -6.08
C PHE A 165 4.79 -4.43 -5.83
N VAL A 166 6.02 -4.27 -5.34
CA VAL A 166 6.91 -5.40 -5.01
C VAL A 166 6.65 -5.88 -3.58
N ARG A 167 6.63 -7.20 -3.38
CA ARG A 167 6.48 -7.84 -2.07
C ARG A 167 7.60 -8.85 -1.85
N PRO A 168 8.00 -9.12 -0.60
CA PRO A 168 8.87 -10.26 -0.33
C PRO A 168 8.10 -11.57 -0.46
N VAL A 169 8.76 -12.59 -1.01
CA VAL A 169 8.35 -13.99 -0.93
C VAL A 169 9.47 -14.75 -0.22
N ILE A 170 9.13 -15.37 0.91
CA ILE A 170 10.12 -16.05 1.75
C ILE A 170 10.08 -17.54 1.44
N ASP A 171 11.13 -18.04 0.82
CA ASP A 171 11.42 -19.45 0.83
C ASP A 171 12.20 -19.77 2.11
N TRP A 172 11.53 -20.47 3.03
CA TRP A 172 12.11 -20.82 4.32
C TRP A 172 13.26 -21.83 4.19
N ALA A 173 13.26 -22.69 3.18
CA ALA A 173 14.35 -23.63 2.90
C ALA A 173 15.59 -22.87 2.44
N HIS A 174 15.41 -21.84 1.58
CA HIS A 174 16.49 -20.95 1.17
C HIS A 174 17.11 -20.20 2.35
N VAL A 175 16.29 -19.57 3.21
CA VAL A 175 16.79 -18.86 4.41
C VAL A 175 17.47 -19.84 5.38
N HIS A 176 16.93 -21.05 5.55
CA HIS A 176 17.55 -22.10 6.37
C HIS A 176 18.91 -22.50 5.83
N ALA A 177 19.04 -22.76 4.52
CA ALA A 177 20.31 -23.12 3.89
C ALA A 177 21.36 -22.00 4.02
N LYS A 178 20.97 -20.76 3.72
CA LYS A 178 21.87 -19.59 3.80
C LYS A 178 22.32 -19.24 5.22
N SER A 179 21.54 -19.63 6.23
CA SER A 179 21.90 -19.47 7.63
C SER A 179 22.69 -20.65 8.20
N GLY A 180 23.07 -21.63 7.38
CA GLY A 180 23.77 -22.83 7.84
C GLY A 180 22.89 -23.77 8.66
N GLY A 181 21.58 -23.77 8.40
CA GLY A 181 20.62 -24.63 9.06
C GLY A 181 20.01 -24.06 10.35
N ALA A 182 19.94 -22.73 10.48
CA ALA A 182 19.57 -22.10 11.76
C ALA A 182 18.06 -22.18 12.08
N LEU A 183 17.19 -22.31 11.08
CA LEU A 183 15.73 -22.31 11.27
C LEU A 183 15.23 -23.66 11.79
N VAL A 184 15.44 -23.95 13.08
CA VAL A 184 15.05 -25.23 13.71
C VAL A 184 14.09 -25.05 14.89
N ASP A 185 14.02 -23.84 15.46
CA ASP A 185 13.22 -23.49 16.64
C ASP A 185 12.45 -22.19 16.42
N LYS A 186 11.58 -21.85 17.37
CA LYS A 186 10.68 -20.70 17.27
C LYS A 186 11.45 -19.40 17.22
N GLU A 187 12.45 -19.26 18.07
CA GLU A 187 13.25 -18.05 18.24
C GLU A 187 14.00 -17.70 16.96
N ALA A 188 14.51 -18.71 16.24
CA ALA A 188 15.14 -18.52 14.93
C ALA A 188 14.15 -17.99 13.88
N PHE A 189 12.94 -18.55 13.80
CA PHE A 189 11.89 -18.01 12.91
C PHE A 189 11.43 -16.62 13.34
N ARG A 190 11.30 -16.39 14.66
CA ARG A 190 10.89 -15.09 15.20
C ARG A 190 11.88 -13.99 14.84
N ALA A 191 13.18 -14.26 14.88
CA ALA A 191 14.20 -13.29 14.47
C ALA A 191 14.03 -12.86 12.99
N VAL A 192 13.68 -13.78 12.09
CA VAL A 192 13.39 -13.46 10.68
C VAL A 192 12.09 -12.65 10.56
N ILE A 193 11.04 -13.04 11.30
CA ILE A 193 9.75 -12.32 11.32
C ILE A 193 9.92 -10.88 11.83
N ASP A 194 10.69 -10.69 12.91
CA ASP A 194 10.97 -9.36 13.47
C ASP A 194 11.79 -8.51 12.49
N PHE A 195 12.75 -9.13 11.79
CA PHE A 195 13.46 -8.46 10.69
C PHE A 195 12.48 -8.00 9.61
N LEU A 196 11.58 -8.88 9.13
CA LEU A 196 10.60 -8.52 8.12
C LEU A 196 9.71 -7.35 8.56
N ARG A 197 9.22 -7.36 9.79
CA ARG A 197 8.41 -6.26 10.36
C ARG A 197 9.16 -4.94 10.48
N SER A 198 10.48 -5.01 10.68
CA SER A 198 11.32 -3.81 10.72
C SER A 198 11.59 -3.22 9.34
N GLN A 199 11.57 -4.04 8.29
CA GLN A 199 11.95 -3.64 6.93
C GLN A 199 10.75 -3.38 6.02
N PHE A 200 9.63 -4.04 6.26
CA PHE A 200 8.44 -3.97 5.43
C PHE A 200 7.25 -3.45 6.23
N PRO A 201 6.39 -2.64 5.60
CA PRO A 201 5.16 -2.26 6.24
C PRO A 201 4.22 -3.46 6.34
N GLY A 202 3.44 -3.57 7.41
CA GLY A 202 2.61 -4.74 7.69
C GLY A 202 1.68 -5.11 6.54
N TRP A 203 1.09 -4.14 5.84
CA TRP A 203 0.24 -4.40 4.68
C TRP A 203 0.97 -5.07 3.50
N ALA A 204 2.31 -4.96 3.40
CA ALA A 204 3.12 -5.62 2.38
C ALA A 204 3.52 -7.05 2.77
N ILE A 205 3.31 -7.45 4.03
CA ILE A 205 3.65 -8.78 4.56
C ILE A 205 2.46 -9.44 5.26
N ASP A 206 1.24 -8.94 5.05
CA ASP A 206 0.04 -9.46 5.71
C ASP A 206 -1.11 -9.67 4.70
N PRO A 207 -1.31 -10.92 4.21
CA PRO A 207 -0.54 -12.11 4.56
C PRO A 207 0.85 -12.14 3.89
N LEU A 208 1.83 -12.72 4.57
CA LEU A 208 3.15 -12.99 4.01
C LEU A 208 3.06 -14.23 3.11
N HIS A 209 3.41 -14.10 1.83
CA HIS A 209 3.52 -15.25 0.93
C HIS A 209 4.86 -15.94 1.13
N THR A 210 4.83 -17.26 1.32
CA THR A 210 6.01 -18.06 1.65
C THR A 210 5.99 -19.39 0.94
N GLN A 211 7.18 -19.93 0.72
CA GLN A 211 7.41 -21.29 0.28
C GLN A 211 8.05 -22.09 1.40
N PHE A 212 7.69 -23.36 1.47
CA PHE A 212 8.21 -24.25 2.50
C PHE A 212 8.47 -25.65 1.94
N THR A 213 9.70 -26.10 2.11
CA THR A 213 10.13 -27.47 1.90
C THR A 213 11.23 -27.80 2.90
N ASP A 214 11.48 -29.09 3.06
CA ASP A 214 12.72 -29.56 3.68
C ASP A 214 13.82 -29.62 2.61
N ASN A 215 15.06 -29.43 3.01
CA ASN A 215 16.19 -29.39 2.07
C ASN A 215 17.49 -29.99 2.61
N GLU A 216 18.32 -30.42 1.66
CA GLU A 216 19.74 -30.68 1.87
C GLU A 216 20.52 -29.42 1.47
N PHE A 217 21.44 -28.96 2.31
CA PHE A 217 22.22 -27.75 2.08
C PHE A 217 23.70 -27.95 2.44
N GLY A 218 24.55 -27.07 1.92
CA GLY A 218 25.99 -27.08 2.16
C GLY A 218 26.59 -25.67 2.25
N ALA A 219 27.91 -25.59 2.11
CA ALA A 219 28.66 -24.33 2.30
C ALA A 219 28.30 -23.20 1.31
N HIS A 220 27.54 -23.48 0.25
CA HIS A 220 27.13 -22.52 -0.77
C HIS A 220 25.61 -22.34 -0.87
N GLY A 221 24.89 -22.79 0.16
CA GLY A 221 23.44 -22.75 0.24
C GLY A 221 22.79 -24.09 -0.11
N GLU A 222 21.58 -24.02 -0.67
CA GLU A 222 20.75 -25.18 -0.93
C GLU A 222 21.34 -26.10 -2.03
N ILE A 223 21.21 -27.41 -1.83
CA ILE A 223 21.59 -28.46 -2.78
C ILE A 223 20.37 -29.03 -3.48
N ARG A 224 19.33 -29.42 -2.71
CA ARG A 224 18.06 -29.97 -3.24
C ARG A 224 16.98 -30.05 -2.17
N HIS A 225 15.72 -30.10 -2.61
CA HIS A 225 14.58 -30.45 -1.76
C HIS A 225 14.61 -31.94 -1.42
N ILE A 226 14.17 -32.26 -0.20
CA ILE A 226 14.05 -33.63 0.33
C ILE A 226 12.68 -33.82 0.99
N PRO A 227 12.23 -35.07 1.23
CA PRO A 227 10.93 -35.31 1.89
C PRO A 227 10.88 -34.67 3.28
N TYR A 228 9.72 -34.12 3.64
CA TYR A 228 9.58 -33.39 4.90
C TYR A 228 9.82 -34.29 6.12
N GLY A 229 10.60 -33.78 7.08
CA GLY A 229 10.96 -34.47 8.31
C GLY A 229 12.28 -35.25 8.21
N THR A 230 12.93 -35.26 7.04
CA THR A 230 14.24 -35.87 6.85
C THR A 230 15.41 -34.92 7.11
N GLY A 231 15.20 -33.62 6.91
CA GLY A 231 16.16 -32.58 7.26
C GLY A 231 15.83 -31.89 8.58
N SER A 232 16.45 -30.72 8.77
CA SER A 232 16.48 -30.00 10.04
C SER A 232 15.39 -28.95 10.20
N ILE A 233 14.86 -28.38 9.12
CA ILE A 233 13.84 -27.34 9.20
C ILE A 233 12.51 -27.91 9.72
N LYS A 234 11.78 -27.15 10.52
CA LYS A 234 10.51 -27.57 11.14
C LYS A 234 9.42 -26.53 10.93
N ALA A 235 8.25 -26.96 10.47
CA ALA A 235 7.12 -26.07 10.19
C ALA A 235 6.36 -25.66 11.46
N GLY A 236 6.32 -26.51 12.50
CA GLY A 236 5.63 -26.22 13.76
C GLY A 236 6.17 -24.96 14.47
N PRO A 237 7.49 -24.83 14.70
CA PRO A 237 8.07 -23.63 15.30
C PRO A 237 7.86 -22.36 14.46
N LEU A 238 7.82 -22.46 13.13
CA LEU A 238 7.44 -21.35 12.25
C LEU A 238 6.00 -20.89 12.54
N ALA A 239 5.06 -21.84 12.65
CA ALA A 239 3.68 -21.52 12.95
C ALA A 239 3.51 -20.91 14.34
N GLU A 240 4.23 -21.42 15.34
CA GLU A 240 4.23 -20.86 16.69
C GLU A 240 4.74 -19.41 16.68
N ALA A 241 5.89 -19.15 16.05
CA ALA A 241 6.51 -17.82 15.95
C ALA A 241 5.59 -16.81 15.24
N ALA A 242 4.98 -17.22 14.13
CA ALA A 242 4.05 -16.38 13.38
C ALA A 242 2.78 -16.10 14.21
N THR A 243 2.27 -17.10 14.95
CA THR A 243 1.04 -16.97 15.74
C THR A 243 1.21 -16.02 16.89
N GLU A 244 2.30 -16.15 17.66
CA GLU A 244 2.66 -15.19 18.71
C GLU A 244 2.93 -13.79 18.14
N ALA A 245 3.43 -13.71 16.91
CA ALA A 245 3.62 -12.42 16.25
C ALA A 245 2.28 -11.82 15.80
N GLY A 246 1.23 -12.63 15.55
CA GLY A 246 0.02 -12.20 14.85
C GLY A 246 0.27 -11.93 13.36
N LEU A 247 1.18 -12.67 12.72
CA LEU A 247 1.50 -12.54 11.30
C LEU A 247 0.72 -13.58 10.50
N ARG A 248 -0.20 -13.15 9.63
CA ARG A 248 -0.88 -14.09 8.72
C ARG A 248 0.06 -14.51 7.61
N MET A 249 -0.01 -15.78 7.22
CA MET A 249 0.85 -16.33 6.16
C MET A 249 0.07 -17.15 5.16
N ILE A 250 0.55 -17.13 3.91
CA ILE A 250 0.25 -18.15 2.91
C ILE A 250 1.51 -19.00 2.77
N VAL A 251 1.39 -20.29 3.05
CA VAL A 251 2.49 -21.26 2.98
C VAL A 251 2.22 -22.21 1.82
N ILE A 252 3.04 -22.12 0.79
CA ILE A 252 3.03 -23.01 -0.37
C ILE A 252 4.10 -24.07 -0.18
N SER A 253 3.68 -25.34 -0.11
CA SER A 253 4.63 -26.44 -0.07
C SER A 253 5.21 -26.72 -1.46
N GLU A 254 6.53 -26.81 -1.52
CA GLU A 254 7.29 -27.18 -2.73
C GLU A 254 7.84 -28.62 -2.69
N ALA A 255 7.36 -29.39 -1.71
CA ALA A 255 7.64 -30.82 -1.66
C ALA A 255 7.03 -31.53 -2.88
N LYS A 256 7.59 -32.67 -3.25
CA LYS A 256 7.08 -33.45 -4.39
C LYS A 256 6.06 -34.49 -3.97
N GLU A 257 6.12 -34.92 -2.71
CA GLU A 257 5.35 -36.02 -2.16
C GLU A 257 4.12 -35.52 -1.42
N THR A 258 2.97 -36.18 -1.65
CA THR A 258 1.73 -35.85 -0.94
C THR A 258 1.86 -36.05 0.57
N GLU A 259 2.66 -37.02 1.04
CA GLU A 259 2.90 -37.21 2.47
C GLU A 259 3.64 -36.01 3.10
N SER A 260 4.57 -35.39 2.35
CA SER A 260 5.29 -34.19 2.81
C SER A 260 4.33 -33.01 3.00
N HIS A 261 3.39 -32.80 2.07
CA HIS A 261 2.36 -31.77 2.21
C HIS A 261 1.50 -31.97 3.47
N ALA A 262 1.06 -33.21 3.71
CA ALA A 262 0.28 -33.56 4.88
C ALA A 262 1.06 -33.37 6.20
N GLY A 263 2.34 -33.73 6.20
CA GLY A 263 3.24 -33.55 7.35
C GLY A 263 3.47 -32.08 7.69
N ILE A 264 3.74 -31.24 6.69
CA ILE A 264 3.90 -29.79 6.89
C ILE A 264 2.61 -29.18 7.44
N LEU A 265 1.46 -29.51 6.85
CA LEU A 265 0.15 -29.01 7.31
C LEU A 265 -0.15 -29.41 8.76
N ALA A 266 0.14 -30.66 9.13
CA ALA A 266 -0.08 -31.15 10.49
C ALA A 266 0.79 -30.39 11.50
N ASP A 267 2.07 -30.18 11.19
CA ASP A 267 2.99 -29.45 12.06
C ASP A 267 2.61 -27.97 12.19
N LEU A 268 2.23 -27.30 11.08
CA LEU A 268 1.75 -25.92 11.12
C LEU A 268 0.54 -25.78 12.05
N ARG A 269 -0.45 -26.67 11.95
CA ARG A 269 -1.64 -26.67 12.81
C ARG A 269 -1.29 -26.90 14.28
N SER A 270 -0.38 -27.83 14.56
CA SER A 270 0.13 -28.09 15.91
C SER A 270 0.81 -26.84 16.51
N GLY A 271 1.61 -26.13 15.72
CA GLY A 271 2.23 -24.86 16.12
C GLY A 271 1.23 -23.75 16.41
N GLU A 272 0.21 -23.58 15.55
CA GLU A 272 -0.89 -22.62 15.79
C GLU A 272 -1.69 -22.95 17.06
N GLU A 273 -1.90 -24.24 17.38
CA GLU A 273 -2.57 -24.67 18.61
C GLU A 273 -1.71 -24.43 19.86
N THR A 274 -0.41 -24.69 19.76
CA THR A 274 0.56 -24.48 20.85
C THR A 274 0.68 -23.00 21.23
N ALA A 275 0.64 -22.10 20.24
CA ALA A 275 0.74 -20.67 20.45
C ALA A 275 -0.55 -20.00 20.98
N ARG A 276 -1.68 -20.71 21.12
CA ARG A 276 -2.90 -20.14 21.71
C ARG A 276 -2.63 -19.80 23.19
N PRO A 277 -2.68 -18.51 23.61
CA PRO A 277 -2.19 -18.12 24.91
C PRO A 277 -3.10 -18.56 26.07
N GLU A 278 -2.51 -19.06 27.17
CA GLU A 278 -2.89 -18.58 28.50
C GLU A 278 -2.23 -17.20 28.67
N ALA A 279 -3.02 -16.17 28.94
CA ALA A 279 -2.58 -14.77 28.91
C ALA A 279 -1.42 -14.50 29.88
N SER A 280 -0.23 -14.18 29.35
CA SER A 280 0.88 -13.67 30.14
C SER A 280 1.73 -12.63 29.38
N GLY A 281 1.82 -11.42 29.94
CA GLY A 281 3.09 -10.72 30.14
C GLY A 281 3.62 -9.70 29.11
N GLU A 282 3.15 -9.68 27.86
CA GLU A 282 3.53 -8.67 26.86
C GLU A 282 2.31 -7.85 26.45
N GLY A 283 2.50 -6.55 26.19
CA GLY A 283 1.43 -5.54 26.12
C GLY A 283 0.15 -6.00 25.42
N ARG A 284 -1.00 -5.65 26.00
CA ARG A 284 -2.30 -6.02 25.45
C ARG A 284 -2.61 -5.21 24.19
N PRO A 285 -3.36 -5.76 23.22
CA PRO A 285 -3.89 -4.95 22.12
C PRO A 285 -4.76 -3.80 22.66
N ILE A 286 -4.68 -2.64 22.00
CA ILE A 286 -5.63 -1.54 22.20
C ILE A 286 -7.04 -2.04 21.86
N ASP A 287 -8.03 -1.65 22.67
CA ASP A 287 -9.42 -2.05 22.43
C ASP A 287 -9.92 -1.45 21.09
N SER A 288 -10.06 -2.31 20.08
CA SER A 288 -10.63 -2.01 18.77
C SER A 288 -12.09 -2.47 18.72
N GLY A 289 -12.94 -1.73 18.01
CA GLY A 289 -14.38 -1.95 18.02
C GLY A 289 -14.82 -2.98 16.97
N VAL A 290 -14.47 -2.73 15.70
CA VAL A 290 -15.17 -3.34 14.55
C VAL A 290 -14.29 -3.57 13.32
N VAL A 291 -13.04 -3.09 13.30
CA VAL A 291 -12.14 -3.20 12.14
C VAL A 291 -10.92 -4.05 12.48
N GLU A 292 -10.63 -5.05 11.64
CA GLU A 292 -9.35 -5.76 11.68
C GLU A 292 -8.28 -4.95 10.96
N PHE A 293 -7.17 -4.70 11.65
CA PHE A 293 -6.04 -3.95 11.11
C PHE A 293 -4.85 -4.88 10.83
N PRO A 294 -4.05 -4.61 9.78
CA PRO A 294 -2.87 -5.42 9.47
C PRO A 294 -1.86 -5.50 10.62
N GLU A 295 -1.78 -4.47 11.45
CA GLU A 295 -0.92 -4.48 12.63
C GLU A 295 -1.65 -3.95 13.88
N GLN A 296 -1.63 -4.72 14.97
CA GLN A 296 -2.24 -4.33 16.25
C GLN A 296 -1.35 -3.42 17.09
N VAL A 297 -1.90 -2.31 17.59
CA VAL A 297 -1.18 -1.43 18.53
C VAL A 297 -1.24 -2.05 19.92
N LEU A 298 -0.08 -2.39 20.47
CA LEU A 298 0.04 -2.95 21.82
C LEU A 298 0.26 -1.85 22.85
N VAL A 299 -0.35 -2.02 24.03
CA VAL A 299 -0.24 -1.11 25.16
C VAL A 299 0.06 -1.87 26.45
N ASP A 300 0.85 -1.25 27.33
CA ASP A 300 1.06 -1.76 28.69
C ASP A 300 -0.12 -1.43 29.63
N ASP A 301 -0.01 -1.84 30.89
CA ASP A 301 -1.02 -1.56 31.93
C ASP A 301 -1.23 -0.06 32.19
N ALA A 302 -0.24 0.78 31.86
CA ALA A 302 -0.32 2.24 31.97
C ALA A 302 -0.91 2.90 30.71
N SER A 303 -1.34 2.11 29.72
CA SER A 303 -1.79 2.54 28.39
C SER A 303 -0.70 3.27 27.58
N MET A 304 0.57 2.93 27.84
CA MET A 304 1.69 3.36 27.00
C MET A 304 1.79 2.43 25.80
N VAL A 305 1.92 2.99 24.61
CA VAL A 305 2.17 2.22 23.39
C VAL A 305 3.55 1.56 23.48
N VAL A 306 3.61 0.26 23.18
CA VAL A 306 4.81 -0.58 23.25
C VAL A 306 5.39 -0.80 21.86
N GLY A 307 6.71 -0.95 21.75
CA GLY A 307 7.40 -1.28 20.50
C GLY A 307 7.75 -0.08 19.61
N PHE A 308 7.78 1.13 20.17
CA PHE A 308 8.16 2.36 19.47
C PHE A 308 9.17 3.17 20.29
N ASP A 309 9.98 3.98 19.60
CA ASP A 309 11.05 4.77 20.23
C ASP A 309 10.52 5.93 21.08
N ARG A 310 9.35 6.46 20.72
CA ARG A 310 8.77 7.64 21.37
C ARG A 310 7.67 7.26 22.35
N PRO A 311 7.71 7.77 23.60
CA PRO A 311 6.68 7.50 24.58
C PRO A 311 5.35 8.13 24.14
N LEU A 312 4.33 7.29 23.96
CA LEU A 312 2.98 7.71 23.62
C LEU A 312 1.97 7.04 24.54
N LYS A 313 1.25 7.84 25.33
CA LYS A 313 0.11 7.37 26.13
C LYS A 313 -1.18 7.53 25.35
N VAL A 314 -1.93 6.45 25.19
CA VAL A 314 -3.29 6.48 24.63
C VAL A 314 -4.34 6.57 25.72
N SER A 315 -5.53 7.05 25.38
CA SER A 315 -6.64 7.25 26.33
C SER A 315 -7.98 7.07 25.63
N ASN A 316 -9.06 6.75 26.38
CA ASN A 316 -10.45 6.68 25.87
C ASN A 316 -10.57 5.92 24.54
N THR A 317 -9.91 4.77 24.44
CA THR A 317 -9.73 4.03 23.19
C THR A 317 -11.02 3.35 22.73
N ASP A 318 -11.93 3.09 23.66
CA ASP A 318 -13.29 2.60 23.47
C ASP A 318 -14.28 3.67 22.98
N LYS A 319 -13.93 4.96 23.07
CA LYS A 319 -14.81 6.06 22.67
C LYS A 319 -15.22 5.91 21.20
N LYS A 320 -16.53 5.89 20.94
CA LYS A 320 -17.09 5.82 19.59
C LYS A 320 -16.88 7.14 18.86
N MET A 321 -16.06 7.12 17.82
CA MET A 321 -15.80 8.27 16.95
C MET A 321 -16.80 8.31 15.80
N PHE A 322 -17.27 7.14 15.36
CA PHE A 322 -18.37 6.97 14.41
C PHE A 322 -19.41 6.05 15.08
N PRO A 323 -20.38 6.62 15.83
CA PRO A 323 -21.29 5.84 16.68
C PRO A 323 -22.10 4.79 15.92
N ASP A 324 -22.65 5.16 14.76
CA ASP A 324 -23.51 4.28 13.95
C ASP A 324 -22.73 3.12 13.33
N ASP A 325 -21.44 3.32 13.07
CA ASP A 325 -20.54 2.31 12.51
C ASP A 325 -19.83 1.48 13.60
N GLY A 326 -19.97 1.86 14.87
CA GLY A 326 -19.27 1.22 15.98
C GLY A 326 -17.76 1.52 16.06
N ILE A 327 -17.23 2.37 15.18
CA ILE A 327 -15.79 2.66 15.08
C ILE A 327 -15.33 3.50 16.27
N THR A 328 -14.28 3.04 16.94
CA THR A 328 -13.72 3.65 18.15
C THR A 328 -12.50 4.54 17.87
N LYS A 329 -12.04 5.26 18.89
CA LYS A 329 -10.78 6.01 18.81
C LYS A 329 -9.57 5.08 18.73
N GLY A 330 -9.65 3.90 19.35
CA GLY A 330 -8.66 2.83 19.20
C GLY A 330 -8.54 2.36 17.75
N ASP A 331 -9.67 2.21 17.05
CA ASP A 331 -9.68 1.90 15.62
C ASP A 331 -8.99 3.01 14.80
N LEU A 332 -9.26 4.28 15.09
CA LEU A 332 -8.63 5.41 14.41
C LEU A 332 -7.10 5.45 14.63
N ILE A 333 -6.63 5.15 15.85
CA ILE A 333 -5.20 5.06 16.17
C ILE A 333 -4.56 3.90 15.41
N SER A 334 -5.17 2.73 15.42
CA SER A 334 -4.70 1.53 14.71
C SER A 334 -4.67 1.72 13.20
N TYR A 335 -5.66 2.42 12.64
CA TYR A 335 -5.68 2.82 11.23
C TYR A 335 -4.45 3.65 10.87
N TYR A 336 -4.23 4.75 11.61
CA TYR A 336 -3.14 5.66 11.30
C TYR A 336 -1.76 5.06 11.54
N ARG A 337 -1.64 4.12 12.49
CA ARG A 337 -0.44 3.29 12.64
C ARG A 337 -0.21 2.39 11.43
N SER A 338 -1.26 1.69 10.98
CA SER A 338 -1.16 0.70 9.89
C SER A 338 -0.92 1.33 8.52
N ILE A 339 -1.47 2.52 8.28
CA ILE A 339 -1.32 3.24 7.01
C ILE A 339 -0.06 4.12 6.98
N ALA A 340 0.61 4.31 8.13
CA ALA A 340 1.75 5.20 8.27
C ALA A 340 2.85 5.00 7.21
N PRO A 341 3.22 3.76 6.83
CA PRO A 341 4.27 3.59 5.84
C PRO A 341 3.94 4.15 4.46
N LEU A 342 2.65 4.22 4.10
CA LEU A 342 2.20 4.88 2.89
C LEU A 342 2.03 6.38 3.10
N LEU A 343 1.46 6.79 4.24
CA LEU A 343 1.09 8.18 4.49
C LEU A 343 2.29 9.07 4.81
N LEU A 344 3.25 8.61 5.61
CA LEU A 344 4.38 9.42 6.09
C LEU A 344 5.21 10.04 4.94
N PRO A 345 5.54 9.33 3.85
CA PRO A 345 6.21 9.94 2.70
C PRO A 345 5.47 11.15 2.12
N HIS A 346 4.13 11.13 2.09
CA HIS A 346 3.30 12.23 1.60
C HIS A 346 3.25 13.42 2.55
N LEU A 347 3.39 13.18 3.86
CA LEU A 347 3.41 14.22 4.90
C LEU A 347 4.82 14.76 5.20
N ALA A 348 5.86 14.10 4.68
CA ALA A 348 7.25 14.38 5.01
C ALA A 348 7.62 15.84 4.74
N GLY A 349 8.08 16.53 5.80
CA GLY A 349 8.47 17.93 5.73
C GLY A 349 7.33 18.90 5.45
N ARG A 350 6.07 18.53 5.68
CA ARG A 350 4.90 19.41 5.52
C ARG A 350 4.32 19.81 6.87
N ALA A 351 3.90 21.07 6.96
CA ALA A 351 3.05 21.53 8.05
C ALA A 351 1.63 20.96 7.89
N LEU A 352 0.98 20.62 9.00
CA LEU A 352 -0.36 20.04 9.03
C LEU A 352 -1.34 20.97 9.72
N SER A 353 -2.51 21.17 9.11
CA SER A 353 -3.71 21.57 9.83
C SER A 353 -4.49 20.32 10.25
N MET A 354 -5.18 20.39 11.39
CA MET A 354 -5.86 19.26 12.03
C MET A 354 -7.36 19.51 12.09
N SER A 355 -8.18 18.60 11.54
CA SER A 355 -9.63 18.58 11.83
C SER A 355 -9.88 17.64 13.00
N ARG A 356 -10.08 18.22 14.19
CA ARG A 356 -10.30 17.48 15.43
C ARG A 356 -11.77 17.39 15.77
N LEU A 357 -12.24 16.20 16.11
CA LEU A 357 -13.63 15.93 16.49
C LEU A 357 -13.65 15.20 17.83
N PRO A 358 -13.42 15.87 18.97
CA PRO A 358 -13.29 15.22 20.28
C PRO A 358 -14.48 14.34 20.66
N GLU A 359 -15.69 14.69 20.22
CA GLU A 359 -16.95 13.95 20.45
C GLU A 359 -17.36 13.05 19.28
N GLY A 360 -16.44 12.75 18.36
CA GLY A 360 -16.75 12.01 17.14
C GLY A 360 -17.49 12.82 16.07
N ILE A 361 -17.92 12.16 15.00
CA ILE A 361 -18.53 12.82 13.83
C ILE A 361 -19.88 13.49 14.12
N SER A 362 -20.55 13.11 15.21
CA SER A 362 -21.80 13.74 15.67
C SER A 362 -21.57 15.04 16.44
N GLY A 363 -20.30 15.35 16.77
CA GLY A 363 -19.89 16.53 17.52
C GLY A 363 -19.44 17.70 16.64
N HIS A 364 -18.93 18.74 17.30
CA HIS A 364 -18.39 19.92 16.62
C HIS A 364 -16.97 19.65 16.11
N MET A 365 -16.71 20.01 14.85
CA MET A 365 -15.37 19.96 14.25
C MET A 365 -14.54 21.19 14.64
N PHE A 366 -13.34 20.96 15.17
CA PHE A 366 -12.38 21.99 15.52
C PHE A 366 -11.19 21.96 14.55
N TYR A 367 -11.04 23.02 13.75
CA TYR A 367 -9.95 23.16 12.80
C TYR A 367 -8.75 23.88 13.45
N GLU A 368 -7.67 23.15 13.69
CA GLU A 368 -6.53 23.62 14.47
C GLU A 368 -5.25 23.66 13.63
N LYS A 369 -4.65 24.85 13.53
CA LYS A 369 -3.35 25.06 12.87
C LYS A 369 -2.18 25.08 13.85
N GLN A 370 -2.46 25.54 15.06
CA GLN A 370 -1.47 25.74 16.11
C GLN A 370 -1.24 24.41 16.84
N THR A 371 0.02 24.05 17.05
CA THR A 371 0.39 22.91 17.87
C THR A 371 -0.15 23.08 19.29
N PRO A 372 -0.91 22.11 19.83
CA PRO A 372 -1.43 22.18 21.18
C PRO A 372 -0.32 22.33 22.24
N LYS A 373 -0.58 23.13 23.28
CA LYS A 373 0.40 23.37 24.35
C LYS A 373 0.83 22.10 25.11
N HIS A 374 -0.02 21.07 25.10
CA HIS A 374 0.23 19.79 25.75
C HIS A 374 0.85 18.75 24.79
N ALA A 375 1.27 19.16 23.60
CA ALA A 375 1.98 18.26 22.69
C ALA A 375 3.27 17.74 23.36
N PRO A 376 3.54 16.43 23.29
CA PRO A 376 4.81 15.86 23.74
C PRO A 376 6.00 16.61 23.16
N GLU A 377 7.12 16.64 23.90
CA GLU A 377 8.33 17.36 23.48
C GLU A 377 8.88 16.87 22.14
N TRP A 378 8.72 15.57 21.85
CA TRP A 378 9.16 14.95 20.61
C TRP A 378 8.29 15.28 19.38
N ILE A 379 7.13 15.95 19.56
CA ILE A 379 6.32 16.42 18.43
C ILE A 379 7.05 17.56 17.73
N VAL A 380 7.42 17.29 16.48
CA VAL A 380 8.12 18.26 15.64
C VAL A 380 7.16 19.37 15.22
N ARG A 381 7.65 20.60 15.30
CA ARG A 381 6.90 21.81 15.00
C ARG A 381 7.57 22.58 13.87
N ALA A 382 6.75 23.26 13.07
CA ALA A 382 7.20 24.11 11.97
C ALA A 382 6.66 25.53 12.20
N PRO A 383 7.51 26.49 12.61
CA PRO A 383 7.11 27.89 12.70
C PRO A 383 6.88 28.45 11.29
N ILE A 384 5.66 28.90 11.02
CA ILE A 384 5.30 29.54 9.74
C ILE A 384 4.68 30.90 10.04
N HIS A 385 5.26 31.94 9.44
CA HIS A 385 4.75 33.30 9.57
C HIS A 385 3.39 33.45 8.91
N SER A 386 2.43 34.00 9.65
CA SER A 386 1.14 34.41 9.11
C SER A 386 1.20 35.89 8.76
N GLN A 387 0.70 36.29 7.59
CA GLN A 387 0.59 37.70 7.22
C GLN A 387 -0.38 38.49 8.13
N HIS A 388 -1.21 37.80 8.91
CA HIS A 388 -2.24 38.39 9.78
C HIS A 388 -1.89 38.37 11.28
N ARG A 389 -0.81 37.71 11.69
CA ARG A 389 -0.36 37.64 13.09
C ARG A 389 1.08 38.12 13.21
N GLY A 390 1.39 38.81 14.30
CA GLY A 390 2.76 39.26 14.58
C GLY A 390 3.74 38.11 14.86
N GLU A 391 3.26 37.06 15.55
CA GLU A 391 4.05 35.87 15.89
C GLU A 391 3.82 34.72 14.88
N PRO A 392 4.83 33.86 14.61
CA PRO A 392 4.65 32.63 13.84
C PRO A 392 3.59 31.71 14.43
N ILE A 393 2.90 30.96 13.57
CA ILE A 393 2.07 29.82 13.99
C ILE A 393 2.97 28.59 13.99
N GLU A 394 3.00 27.86 15.10
CA GLU A 394 3.74 26.60 15.22
C GLU A 394 2.86 25.47 14.70
N PHE A 395 3.04 25.06 13.44
CA PHE A 395 2.30 23.94 12.88
C PHE A 395 2.88 22.60 13.34
N VAL A 396 2.04 21.57 13.49
CA VAL A 396 2.52 20.20 13.69
C VAL A 396 3.08 19.66 12.37
N THR A 397 4.15 18.88 12.44
CA THR A 397 4.56 17.96 11.36
C THR A 397 4.46 16.52 11.85
N ALA A 398 4.40 15.55 10.93
CA ALA A 398 4.30 14.13 11.28
C ALA A 398 5.41 13.29 10.62
N PRO A 399 6.65 13.34 11.15
CA PRO A 399 7.77 12.60 10.58
C PRO A 399 7.83 11.13 11.02
N HIS A 400 7.01 10.70 11.98
CA HIS A 400 7.08 9.37 12.59
C HIS A 400 5.68 8.76 12.78
N VAL A 401 5.61 7.42 12.86
CA VAL A 401 4.36 6.67 13.07
C VAL A 401 3.66 7.13 14.36
N GLU A 402 4.43 7.36 15.42
CA GLU A 402 3.95 7.84 16.71
C GLU A 402 3.30 9.23 16.61
N SER A 403 3.73 10.07 15.65
CA SER A 403 3.11 11.38 15.42
C SER A 403 1.69 11.24 14.88
N LEU A 404 1.46 10.29 13.96
CA LEU A 404 0.14 10.00 13.42
C LEU A 404 -0.78 9.39 14.48
N MET A 405 -0.27 8.44 15.27
CA MET A 405 -1.00 7.86 16.39
C MET A 405 -1.37 8.92 17.45
N TRP A 406 -0.46 9.86 17.74
CA TRP A 406 -0.73 10.96 18.66
C TRP A 406 -1.81 11.91 18.14
N LEU A 407 -1.75 12.28 16.86
CA LEU A 407 -2.80 13.08 16.21
C LEU A 407 -4.17 12.39 16.32
N ALA A 408 -4.24 11.10 15.99
CA ALA A 408 -5.45 10.29 16.11
C ALA A 408 -5.96 10.22 17.57
N ASN A 409 -5.06 10.03 18.55
CA ASN A 409 -5.39 9.99 19.98
C ASN A 409 -5.98 11.33 20.49
N MET A 410 -5.61 12.45 19.87
CA MET A 410 -6.21 13.78 20.09
C MET A 410 -7.52 14.02 19.33
N ALA A 411 -8.10 12.96 18.76
CA ALA A 411 -9.30 12.97 17.93
C ALA A 411 -9.14 13.78 16.62
N CYS A 412 -7.92 13.89 16.08
CA CYS A 412 -7.71 14.38 14.72
C CYS A 412 -8.17 13.30 13.73
N ILE A 413 -9.33 13.50 13.10
CA ILE A 413 -9.85 12.56 12.09
C ILE A 413 -9.27 12.90 10.71
N GLU A 414 -9.10 14.19 10.38
CA GLU A 414 -8.51 14.59 9.10
C GLU A 414 -7.19 15.34 9.29
N MET A 415 -6.18 14.93 8.53
CA MET A 415 -4.89 15.60 8.45
C MET A 415 -4.79 16.35 7.12
N HIS A 416 -4.47 17.64 7.18
CA HIS A 416 -4.47 18.53 6.04
C HIS A 416 -3.07 19.13 5.80
N PRO A 417 -2.22 18.48 4.97
CA PRO A 417 -0.89 18.97 4.69
C PRO A 417 -0.90 20.22 3.82
N TRP A 418 0.13 21.05 3.98
CA TRP A 418 0.45 22.11 3.02
C TRP A 418 0.92 21.52 1.68
N LEU A 419 0.63 22.23 0.59
CA LEU A 419 1.11 21.84 -0.75
C LEU A 419 2.60 22.14 -0.97
N SER A 420 3.26 22.73 0.00
CA SER A 420 4.68 23.02 0.04
C SER A 420 5.33 22.37 1.25
N ARG A 421 6.64 22.17 1.19
CA ARG A 421 7.44 21.75 2.33
C ARG A 421 7.83 22.95 3.20
N VAL A 422 8.10 22.70 4.47
CA VAL A 422 8.45 23.72 5.47
C VAL A 422 9.74 24.47 5.13
N GLU A 423 10.64 23.85 4.37
CA GLU A 423 11.89 24.45 3.91
C GLU A 423 11.68 25.54 2.84
N ARG A 424 10.62 25.40 2.03
CA ARG A 424 10.23 26.36 0.98
C ARG A 424 8.71 26.58 1.00
N PRO A 425 8.18 27.24 2.04
CA PRO A 425 6.75 27.33 2.30
C PRO A 425 5.97 28.17 1.28
N ASP A 426 6.66 28.89 0.38
CA ASP A 426 6.08 29.68 -0.72
C ASP A 426 6.13 28.95 -2.08
N LYS A 427 6.78 27.78 -2.13
CA LYS A 427 7.01 26.98 -3.34
C LYS A 427 6.30 25.62 -3.23
N PRO A 428 5.03 25.51 -3.67
CA PRO A 428 4.36 24.23 -3.68
C PRO A 428 5.04 23.25 -4.64
N ASP A 429 5.06 21.98 -4.27
CA ASP A 429 5.46 20.86 -5.13
C ASP A 429 4.25 20.13 -5.72
N PHE A 430 3.03 20.67 -5.57
CA PHE A 430 1.81 20.19 -6.20
C PHE A 430 0.99 21.33 -6.80
N ALA A 431 0.35 21.07 -7.96
CA ALA A 431 -0.89 21.75 -8.34
C ALA A 431 -2.07 20.80 -8.10
N ILE A 432 -3.19 21.34 -7.62
CA ILE A 432 -4.41 20.57 -7.34
C ILE A 432 -5.58 21.13 -8.12
N PHE A 433 -6.32 20.25 -8.79
CA PHE A 433 -7.68 20.52 -9.23
C PHE A 433 -8.62 19.83 -8.25
N ASP A 434 -9.39 20.62 -7.52
CA ASP A 434 -10.42 20.15 -6.59
C ASP A 434 -11.79 20.29 -7.26
N LEU A 435 -12.48 19.17 -7.42
CA LEU A 435 -13.75 19.08 -8.12
C LEU A 435 -14.88 18.91 -7.12
N ASP A 436 -15.59 20.01 -6.86
CA ASP A 436 -16.70 20.05 -5.92
C ASP A 436 -18.05 19.95 -6.66
N PRO A 437 -18.79 18.83 -6.57
CA PRO A 437 -20.14 18.76 -7.11
C PRO A 437 -21.09 19.61 -6.26
N MET A 438 -21.80 20.52 -6.91
CA MET A 438 -22.90 21.25 -6.28
C MET A 438 -24.17 20.39 -6.21
N GLU A 439 -25.20 20.88 -5.52
CA GLU A 439 -26.48 20.20 -5.41
C GLU A 439 -27.08 19.89 -6.80
N GLY A 440 -27.50 18.64 -7.01
CA GLY A 440 -28.06 18.16 -8.27
C GLY A 440 -27.03 17.63 -9.28
N VAL A 441 -25.73 17.74 -9.00
CA VAL A 441 -24.66 17.14 -9.83
C VAL A 441 -24.56 15.64 -9.57
N THR A 442 -24.49 14.87 -10.66
CA THR A 442 -24.29 13.40 -10.64
C THR A 442 -22.81 13.03 -10.57
N TRP A 443 -22.50 11.83 -10.11
CA TRP A 443 -21.11 11.31 -10.11
C TRP A 443 -20.51 11.30 -11.51
N ASP A 444 -21.28 10.87 -12.51
CA ASP A 444 -20.86 10.81 -13.92
C ASP A 444 -20.42 12.20 -14.44
N GLN A 445 -21.07 13.28 -13.99
CA GLN A 445 -20.63 14.64 -14.32
C GLN A 445 -19.29 14.98 -13.67
N VAL A 446 -19.02 14.56 -12.43
CA VAL A 446 -17.71 14.77 -11.79
C VAL A 446 -16.62 13.99 -12.55
N VAL A 447 -16.91 12.73 -12.91
CA VAL A 447 -16.02 11.88 -13.72
C VAL A 447 -15.74 12.51 -15.08
N TYR A 448 -16.78 13.02 -15.75
CA TYR A 448 -16.66 13.72 -17.02
C TYR A 448 -15.70 14.91 -16.91
N VAL A 449 -15.87 15.77 -15.91
CA VAL A 449 -15.00 16.93 -15.70
C VAL A 449 -13.57 16.53 -15.35
N ALA A 450 -13.39 15.50 -14.53
CA ALA A 450 -12.07 14.94 -14.23
C ALA A 450 -11.36 14.45 -15.49
N ARG A 451 -12.06 13.76 -16.40
CA ARG A 451 -11.50 13.33 -17.69
C ARG A 451 -11.13 14.52 -18.59
N LEU A 452 -11.93 15.59 -18.62
CA LEU A 452 -11.58 16.81 -19.38
C LEU A 452 -10.27 17.43 -18.86
N ILE A 453 -10.10 17.49 -17.55
CA ILE A 453 -8.85 17.99 -16.93
C ILE A 453 -7.68 17.07 -17.32
N ASN A 454 -7.85 15.75 -17.24
CA ASN A 454 -6.78 14.83 -17.62
C ASN A 454 -6.36 15.02 -19.09
N VAL A 455 -7.32 15.10 -20.01
CA VAL A 455 -7.04 15.36 -21.43
C VAL A 455 -6.30 16.69 -21.62
N ALA A 456 -6.69 17.74 -20.90
CA ALA A 456 -5.99 19.03 -20.97
C ALA A 456 -4.54 18.90 -20.48
N LEU A 457 -4.30 18.21 -19.36
CA LEU A 457 -2.97 18.03 -18.78
C LEU A 457 -2.08 17.14 -19.68
N GLU A 458 -2.61 16.06 -20.23
CA GLU A 458 -1.89 15.20 -21.18
C GLU A 458 -1.44 15.98 -22.43
N ARG A 459 -2.31 16.83 -22.98
CA ARG A 459 -1.99 17.70 -24.12
C ARG A 459 -0.92 18.73 -23.81
N LEU A 460 -0.79 19.10 -22.54
CA LEU A 460 0.25 20.01 -22.04
C LEU A 460 1.53 19.27 -21.60
N GLY A 461 1.57 17.95 -21.74
CA GLY A 461 2.72 17.13 -21.35
C GLY A 461 2.89 16.97 -19.85
N LEU A 462 1.81 17.11 -19.07
CA LEU A 462 1.81 16.97 -17.62
C LEU A 462 1.12 15.68 -17.20
N ALA A 463 1.81 14.87 -16.40
CA ALA A 463 1.26 13.72 -15.70
C ALA A 463 0.39 14.17 -14.52
N ALA A 464 -0.75 13.51 -14.37
CA ALA A 464 -1.75 13.80 -13.36
C ALA A 464 -2.19 12.51 -12.64
N TYR A 465 -2.44 12.63 -11.33
CA TYR A 465 -2.79 11.53 -10.46
C TYR A 465 -4.05 11.88 -9.68
N ILE A 466 -5.02 10.97 -9.65
CA ILE A 466 -6.35 11.24 -9.12
C ILE A 466 -6.58 10.47 -7.82
N LYS A 467 -7.36 11.07 -6.91
CA LYS A 467 -7.83 10.41 -5.70
C LYS A 467 -9.29 10.75 -5.40
N THR A 468 -10.00 9.81 -4.80
CA THR A 468 -11.27 10.10 -4.13
C THR A 468 -11.00 11.05 -2.97
N THR A 469 -11.97 11.91 -2.67
CA THR A 469 -11.88 12.80 -1.51
C THR A 469 -12.28 12.07 -0.24
N GLY A 470 -13.06 10.98 -0.33
CA GLY A 470 -13.80 10.40 0.79
C GLY A 470 -14.98 11.28 1.24
N SER A 471 -15.37 12.26 0.41
CA SER A 471 -16.50 13.16 0.67
C SER A 471 -17.45 13.17 -0.52
N THR A 472 -17.34 14.17 -1.39
CA THR A 472 -18.32 14.42 -2.46
C THR A 472 -17.62 14.55 -3.81
N GLY A 473 -16.42 15.15 -3.83
CA GLY A 473 -15.66 15.43 -5.03
C GLY A 473 -14.57 14.43 -5.40
N LEU A 474 -13.68 14.90 -6.28
CA LEU A 474 -12.43 14.26 -6.70
C LEU A 474 -11.28 15.28 -6.60
N HIS A 475 -10.08 14.84 -6.24
CA HIS A 475 -8.88 15.68 -6.36
C HIS A 475 -7.94 15.11 -7.41
N ILE A 476 -7.40 15.99 -8.26
CA ILE A 476 -6.37 15.65 -9.25
C ILE A 476 -5.10 16.41 -8.89
N TYR A 477 -4.01 15.69 -8.69
CA TYR A 477 -2.70 16.22 -8.35
C TYR A 477 -1.79 16.19 -9.57
N VAL A 478 -1.10 17.30 -9.80
CA VAL A 478 0.02 17.40 -10.74
C VAL A 478 1.29 17.61 -9.91
N PRO A 479 2.20 16.61 -9.82
CA PRO A 479 3.45 16.78 -9.11
C PRO A 479 4.35 17.77 -9.85
N LEU A 480 4.92 18.73 -9.12
CA LEU A 480 5.76 19.81 -9.63
C LEU A 480 7.09 19.85 -8.90
N ASP A 481 8.11 20.39 -9.55
CA ASP A 481 9.30 20.86 -8.85
C ASP A 481 8.94 22.10 -8.03
N ALA A 482 9.45 22.17 -6.79
CA ALA A 482 9.22 23.28 -5.87
C ALA A 482 10.01 24.56 -6.25
N VAL A 483 9.77 25.06 -7.46
CA VAL A 483 10.38 26.25 -8.07
C VAL A 483 9.34 27.34 -8.36
N HIS A 484 8.07 26.96 -8.52
CA HIS A 484 6.95 27.87 -8.82
C HIS A 484 6.35 28.47 -7.54
N THR A 485 5.81 29.68 -7.62
CA THR A 485 5.06 30.28 -6.51
C THR A 485 3.61 29.76 -6.50
N TYR A 486 2.94 29.79 -5.34
CA TYR A 486 1.49 29.52 -5.26
C TYR A 486 0.67 30.37 -6.24
N LYS A 487 1.02 31.65 -6.43
CA LYS A 487 0.34 32.53 -7.39
C LYS A 487 0.39 31.97 -8.81
N ARG A 488 1.57 31.53 -9.26
CA ARG A 488 1.79 30.96 -10.60
C ARG A 488 1.04 29.64 -10.76
N VAL A 489 1.13 28.75 -9.77
CA VAL A 489 0.41 27.47 -9.78
C VAL A 489 -1.11 27.67 -9.83
N ARG A 490 -1.64 28.59 -9.03
CA ARG A 490 -3.07 28.95 -9.05
C ARG A 490 -3.50 29.50 -10.41
N ALA A 491 -2.72 30.41 -11.01
CA ALA A 491 -3.04 30.98 -12.32
C ALA A 491 -3.11 29.91 -13.43
N PHE A 492 -2.21 28.92 -13.37
CA PHE A 492 -2.24 27.75 -14.25
C PHE A 492 -3.54 26.94 -14.09
N VAL A 493 -3.90 26.58 -12.85
CA VAL A 493 -5.15 25.84 -12.54
C VAL A 493 -6.38 26.63 -12.98
N GLU A 494 -6.41 27.94 -12.71
CA GLU A 494 -7.49 28.85 -13.12
C GLU A 494 -7.65 28.91 -14.64
N ARG A 495 -6.54 28.98 -15.39
CA ARG A 495 -6.60 29.05 -16.85
C ARG A 495 -7.23 27.79 -17.44
N ILE A 496 -6.85 26.62 -16.96
CA ILE A 496 -7.45 25.35 -17.38
C ILE A 496 -8.93 25.29 -16.98
N GLY A 497 -9.26 25.65 -15.73
CA GLY A 497 -10.65 25.69 -15.26
C GLY A 497 -11.55 26.61 -16.09
N HIS A 498 -11.06 27.80 -16.46
CA HIS A 498 -11.79 28.71 -17.34
C HIS A 498 -11.92 28.19 -18.77
N MET A 499 -10.91 27.52 -19.32
CA MET A 499 -11.01 26.91 -20.65
C MET A 499 -12.07 25.81 -20.69
N ILE A 500 -12.09 24.95 -19.67
CA ILE A 500 -13.09 23.88 -19.55
C ILE A 500 -14.49 24.48 -19.37
N THR A 501 -14.63 25.47 -18.48
CA THR A 501 -15.90 26.18 -18.26
C THR A 501 -16.40 26.89 -19.52
N ALA A 502 -15.50 27.45 -20.33
CA ALA A 502 -15.88 28.08 -21.60
C ALA A 502 -16.32 27.05 -22.66
N ALA A 503 -15.76 25.84 -22.62
CA ALA A 503 -16.12 24.75 -23.52
C ALA A 503 -17.45 24.07 -23.11
N ASP A 504 -17.74 23.98 -21.81
CA ASP A 504 -18.97 23.42 -21.27
C ASP A 504 -19.47 24.22 -20.03
N PRO A 505 -20.13 25.38 -20.25
CA PRO A 505 -20.63 26.23 -19.19
C PRO A 505 -21.88 25.67 -18.48
N ASP A 506 -22.50 24.63 -19.05
CA ASP A 506 -23.71 24.01 -18.53
C ASP A 506 -23.38 22.93 -17.49
N THR A 507 -22.19 22.31 -17.59
CA THR A 507 -21.73 21.27 -16.64
C THR A 507 -20.71 21.81 -15.63
N VAL A 508 -19.88 22.78 -16.01
CA VAL A 508 -18.72 23.24 -15.21
C VAL A 508 -18.85 24.69 -14.81
N THR A 509 -18.34 25.03 -13.62
CA THR A 509 -18.31 26.42 -13.15
C THR A 509 -17.01 26.76 -12.41
N MET A 510 -16.60 28.02 -12.55
CA MET A 510 -15.53 28.66 -11.77
C MET A 510 -16.10 29.80 -10.91
N GLU A 511 -17.43 29.92 -10.81
CA GLU A 511 -18.11 30.97 -10.05
C GLU A 511 -17.82 30.87 -8.56
N TRP A 512 -17.30 31.94 -7.98
CA TRP A 512 -16.94 31.95 -6.55
C TRP A 512 -18.18 31.94 -5.65
N ASP A 513 -19.23 32.69 -6.01
CA ASP A 513 -20.47 32.79 -5.24
C ASP A 513 -21.27 31.48 -5.33
N ILE A 514 -21.37 30.75 -4.21
CA ILE A 514 -22.08 29.46 -4.12
C ILE A 514 -23.48 29.49 -4.78
N PRO A 515 -24.34 30.52 -4.55
CA PRO A 515 -25.67 30.56 -5.18
C PRO A 515 -25.65 30.67 -6.71
N LYS A 516 -24.55 31.16 -7.31
CA LYS A 516 -24.39 31.29 -8.77
C LYS A 516 -23.81 30.03 -9.42
N ARG A 517 -23.31 29.08 -8.63
CA ARG A 517 -22.74 27.85 -9.16
C ARG A 517 -23.79 26.97 -9.83
N GLY A 518 -25.03 26.97 -9.34
CA GLY A 518 -26.10 26.11 -9.86
C GLY A 518 -25.75 24.62 -9.75
N SER A 519 -26.39 23.76 -10.54
CA SER A 519 -26.12 22.32 -10.56
C SER A 519 -24.95 21.97 -11.48
N ARG A 520 -23.78 22.52 -11.18
CA ARG A 520 -22.53 22.36 -11.95
C ARG A 520 -21.38 21.89 -11.07
N VAL A 521 -20.39 21.25 -11.67
CA VAL A 521 -19.13 20.89 -11.00
C VAL A 521 -18.29 22.15 -10.86
N PHE A 522 -17.92 22.52 -9.63
CA PHE A 522 -17.03 23.63 -9.36
C PHE A 522 -15.57 23.16 -9.37
N ILE A 523 -14.72 23.87 -10.11
CA ILE A 523 -13.26 23.66 -10.07
C ILE A 523 -12.66 24.68 -9.09
N ASP A 524 -12.27 24.25 -7.89
CA ASP A 524 -11.74 25.16 -6.88
C ASP A 524 -10.23 25.43 -7.06
N SER A 525 -9.92 26.47 -7.83
CA SER A 525 -8.53 26.93 -7.97
C SER A 525 -7.93 27.47 -6.67
N ASN A 526 -8.74 27.88 -5.69
CA ASN A 526 -8.25 28.49 -4.45
C ASN A 526 -7.63 27.49 -3.49
N GLN A 527 -7.75 26.18 -3.73
CA GLN A 527 -6.95 25.18 -3.04
C GLN A 527 -5.44 25.38 -3.28
N ASN A 528 -5.06 26.10 -4.34
CA ASN A 528 -3.66 26.44 -4.67
C ASN A 528 -3.23 27.82 -4.11
N VAL A 529 -3.89 28.33 -3.07
CA VAL A 529 -3.45 29.53 -2.35
C VAL A 529 -2.55 29.14 -1.18
N GLY A 530 -1.47 29.90 -0.94
CA GLY A 530 -0.57 29.64 0.19
C GLY A 530 -1.30 29.59 1.54
N GLY A 531 -1.05 28.55 2.32
CA GLY A 531 -1.67 28.33 3.64
C GLY A 531 -3.10 27.81 3.63
N LYS A 532 -3.69 27.55 2.44
CA LYS A 532 -4.80 26.60 2.29
C LYS A 532 -4.25 25.18 2.35
N THR A 533 -5.10 24.28 2.81
CA THR A 533 -4.74 22.87 2.97
C THR A 533 -5.98 22.05 2.68
N ILE A 534 -5.75 20.82 2.24
CA ILE A 534 -6.78 19.89 1.81
C ILE A 534 -6.49 18.51 2.42
N ALA A 535 -7.52 17.68 2.57
CA ALA A 535 -7.36 16.37 3.19
C ALA A 535 -6.28 15.55 2.47
N SER A 536 -5.32 15.04 3.26
CA SER A 536 -4.24 14.20 2.74
C SER A 536 -4.78 12.98 2.01
N VAL A 537 -3.97 12.44 1.10
CA VAL A 537 -4.08 11.04 0.72
C VAL A 537 -4.07 10.16 1.98
N TYR A 538 -4.87 9.10 1.99
CA TYR A 538 -5.08 8.19 3.13
C TYR A 538 -5.60 8.83 4.43
N SER A 539 -6.13 10.06 4.36
CA SER A 539 -6.81 10.67 5.51
C SER A 539 -8.22 10.10 5.64
N VAL A 540 -8.61 9.70 6.85
CA VAL A 540 -10.02 9.38 7.17
C VAL A 540 -10.85 10.66 7.06
N ARG A 541 -12.11 10.54 6.67
CA ARG A 541 -13.08 11.62 6.58
C ARG A 541 -14.17 11.45 7.65
N PRO A 542 -14.64 12.53 8.30
CA PRO A 542 -15.63 12.50 9.38
C PRO A 542 -17.04 12.40 8.79
N ARG A 543 -17.29 11.29 8.11
CA ARG A 543 -18.58 10.94 7.50
C ARG A 543 -18.98 9.52 7.92
N PRO A 544 -20.27 9.17 7.86
CA PRO A 544 -20.72 7.80 8.10
C PRO A 544 -19.93 6.80 7.25
N GLY A 545 -19.58 5.65 7.85
CA GLY A 545 -18.73 4.63 7.24
C GLY A 545 -17.21 4.90 7.31
N ALA A 546 -16.78 6.02 7.89
CA ALA A 546 -15.38 6.44 7.95
C ALA A 546 -14.64 6.32 6.59
N PRO A 547 -15.13 6.98 5.52
CA PRO A 547 -14.50 6.93 4.21
C PRO A 547 -13.10 7.54 4.25
N VAL A 548 -12.25 7.09 3.34
CA VAL A 548 -10.84 7.49 3.24
C VAL A 548 -10.60 8.19 1.91
N SER A 549 -9.75 9.22 1.90
CA SER A 549 -9.28 9.81 0.64
C SER A 549 -8.23 8.89 -0.01
N VAL A 550 -8.59 8.15 -1.06
CA VAL A 550 -7.75 7.07 -1.60
C VAL A 550 -7.35 7.33 -3.05
N PRO A 551 -6.08 7.11 -3.43
CA PRO A 551 -5.63 7.16 -4.82
C PRO A 551 -6.33 6.14 -5.71
N ILE A 552 -6.73 6.59 -6.90
CA ILE A 552 -7.39 5.76 -7.91
C ILE A 552 -6.66 5.82 -9.24
N THR A 553 -6.88 4.82 -10.08
CA THR A 553 -6.43 4.84 -11.48
C THR A 553 -7.46 5.59 -12.34
N TRP A 554 -7.02 6.09 -13.50
CA TRP A 554 -7.94 6.73 -14.46
C TRP A 554 -8.95 5.74 -15.06
N ASP A 555 -8.60 4.45 -15.12
CA ASP A 555 -9.42 3.41 -15.73
C ASP A 555 -10.61 2.99 -14.85
N GLU A 556 -10.48 3.09 -13.53
CA GLU A 556 -11.54 2.67 -12.59
C GLU A 556 -12.47 3.82 -12.17
N LEU A 557 -12.27 5.02 -12.73
CA LEU A 557 -12.94 6.26 -12.32
C LEU A 557 -14.48 6.19 -12.36
N GLU A 558 -15.02 5.40 -13.29
CA GLU A 558 -16.47 5.18 -13.45
C GLU A 558 -17.04 4.13 -12.47
N SER A 559 -16.17 3.33 -11.86
CA SER A 559 -16.55 2.19 -11.00
C SER A 559 -16.37 2.44 -9.50
N VAL A 560 -15.74 3.56 -9.14
CA VAL A 560 -15.42 3.93 -7.76
C VAL A 560 -16.12 5.22 -7.40
N THR A 561 -16.64 5.31 -6.17
CA THR A 561 -17.14 6.54 -5.57
C THR A 561 -16.46 6.85 -4.23
N ASN A 562 -16.83 7.95 -3.58
CA ASN A 562 -16.21 8.37 -2.32
C ASN A 562 -16.45 7.43 -1.12
N ASP A 563 -17.45 6.54 -1.19
CA ASP A 563 -17.73 5.54 -0.15
C ASP A 563 -17.09 4.17 -0.41
N SER A 564 -16.48 3.98 -1.58
CA SER A 564 -15.91 2.68 -1.98
C SER A 564 -14.74 2.25 -1.09
N PHE A 565 -14.04 3.22 -0.50
CA PHE A 565 -12.92 2.97 0.40
C PHE A 565 -13.16 3.59 1.77
N THR A 566 -13.19 2.73 2.78
CA THR A 566 -13.38 3.09 4.17
C THR A 566 -12.16 2.67 4.99
N MET A 567 -12.13 3.08 6.25
CA MET A 567 -11.14 2.61 7.21
C MET A 567 -11.07 1.07 7.30
N ALA A 568 -12.16 0.38 7.02
CA ALA A 568 -12.24 -1.07 7.01
C ALA A 568 -11.84 -1.70 5.67
N THR A 569 -12.20 -1.08 4.54
CA THR A 569 -12.06 -1.70 3.20
C THR A 569 -10.80 -1.28 2.45
N VAL A 570 -10.10 -0.21 2.86
CA VAL A 570 -8.91 0.28 2.15
C VAL A 570 -7.74 -0.70 2.15
N TRP A 571 -7.73 -1.68 3.05
CA TRP A 571 -6.62 -2.63 3.17
C TRP A 571 -6.49 -3.55 1.96
N ASP A 572 -7.61 -3.97 1.35
CA ASP A 572 -7.56 -4.82 0.16
C ASP A 572 -6.93 -4.06 -1.00
N ARG A 573 -7.31 -2.79 -1.16
CA ARG A 573 -6.72 -1.86 -2.12
C ARG A 573 -5.21 -1.71 -1.90
N VAL A 574 -4.79 -1.45 -0.66
CA VAL A 574 -3.38 -1.24 -0.31
C VAL A 574 -2.55 -2.52 -0.50
N ARG A 575 -3.05 -3.69 -0.09
CA ARG A 575 -2.38 -4.97 -0.36
C ARG A 575 -2.19 -5.19 -1.84
N GLN A 576 -3.25 -4.94 -2.59
CA GLN A 576 -3.34 -5.21 -4.02
C GLN A 576 -2.47 -4.27 -4.87
N PHE A 577 -2.50 -2.97 -4.61
CA PHE A 577 -1.86 -1.96 -5.46
C PHE A 577 -0.67 -1.26 -4.80
N GLY A 578 -0.49 -1.42 -3.49
CA GLY A 578 0.43 -0.59 -2.71
C GLY A 578 0.01 0.87 -2.72
N ASP A 579 0.99 1.76 -2.84
CA ASP A 579 0.74 3.20 -2.97
C ASP A 579 0.74 3.65 -4.43
N LEU A 580 -0.46 3.83 -4.97
CA LEU A 580 -0.65 4.38 -6.32
C LEU A 580 -0.35 5.89 -6.40
N PHE A 581 -0.20 6.56 -5.27
CA PHE A 581 0.21 7.96 -5.22
C PHE A 581 1.72 8.14 -5.06
N ALA A 582 2.49 7.07 -4.85
CA ALA A 582 3.95 7.15 -4.74
C ALA A 582 4.61 7.93 -5.90
N PRO A 583 4.15 7.83 -7.17
CA PRO A 583 4.66 8.66 -8.26
C PRO A 583 4.58 10.18 -8.04
N VAL A 584 3.59 10.67 -7.28
CA VAL A 584 3.42 12.10 -6.97
C VAL A 584 4.60 12.64 -6.14
N LEU A 585 5.28 11.78 -5.38
CA LEU A 585 6.44 12.17 -4.58
C LEU A 585 7.68 12.50 -5.40
N ARG A 586 7.75 12.04 -6.66
CA ARG A 586 8.95 12.14 -7.50
C ARG A 586 9.18 13.54 -8.07
N GLY A 587 8.15 14.40 -8.13
CA GLY A 587 8.26 15.70 -8.79
C GLY A 587 8.60 15.55 -10.28
N GLY A 588 9.49 16.40 -10.79
CA GLY A 588 10.07 16.27 -12.13
C GLY A 588 9.27 16.96 -13.24
N GLN A 589 8.29 17.78 -12.88
CA GLN A 589 7.52 18.58 -13.85
C GLN A 589 7.61 20.06 -13.50
N VAL A 590 7.70 20.90 -14.53
CA VAL A 590 7.64 22.36 -14.41
C VAL A 590 6.56 22.91 -15.33
N LEU A 591 5.96 24.03 -14.96
CA LEU A 591 4.81 24.61 -15.68
C LEU A 591 5.21 25.34 -16.96
N ASP A 592 6.50 25.66 -17.17
CA ASP A 592 6.99 26.51 -18.26
C ASP A 592 6.51 26.08 -19.66
N GLY A 593 6.51 24.78 -19.96
CA GLY A 593 6.04 24.24 -21.24
C GLY A 593 4.53 24.37 -21.41
N ALA A 594 3.79 24.02 -20.37
CA ALA A 594 2.33 24.07 -20.34
C ALA A 594 1.80 25.51 -20.42
N GLU A 595 2.41 26.43 -19.68
CA GLU A 595 2.04 27.85 -19.68
C GLU A 595 2.20 28.49 -21.05
N ARG A 596 3.30 28.20 -21.76
CA ARG A 596 3.48 28.66 -23.15
C ARG A 596 2.37 28.13 -24.07
N GLY A 597 1.98 26.86 -23.90
CA GLY A 597 0.85 26.28 -24.64
C GLY A 597 -0.49 26.94 -24.33
N LEU A 598 -0.66 27.48 -23.13
CA LEU A 598 -1.85 28.18 -22.66
C LEU A 598 -1.82 29.70 -22.88
N GLY A 599 -0.73 30.24 -23.45
CA GLY A 599 -0.52 31.68 -23.60
C GLY A 599 -0.42 32.43 -22.27
N LEU A 600 0.06 31.78 -21.21
CA LEU A 600 0.42 32.41 -19.94
C LEU A 600 1.88 32.89 -20.01
N ASP A 601 2.13 34.14 -19.63
CA ASP A 601 3.49 34.67 -19.50
C ASP A 601 4.08 34.21 -18.15
N PRO A 602 5.22 33.48 -18.10
CA PRO A 602 5.88 33.09 -16.86
C PRO A 602 6.27 34.26 -15.94
N ALA A 603 6.29 35.50 -16.46
CA ALA A 603 6.66 36.72 -15.74
C ALA A 603 5.49 37.49 -15.09
N GLU A 604 4.22 37.13 -15.36
CA GLU A 604 3.02 37.71 -14.74
C GLU A 604 2.54 36.94 -13.50
#